data_AF-A0A2N1UDD8-F1
#
_entry.id   AF-A0A2N1UDD8-F1
#
_cell.length_a   1.000
_cell.length_b   1.000
_cell.length_c   1.000
_cell.angle_alpha   90.00
_cell.angle_beta   90.00
_cell.angle_gamma   90.00
#
_symmetry.space_group_name_H-M   'P 1'
#
loop_
_entity.id
_entity.type
_entity.pdbx_description
1 polymer ?
#
loop_
_entity_poly.entity_id
_entity_poly.type
_entity_poly.pdbx_seq_one_letter_code
_entity_poly.pdbx_strand_id
1 'polypeptide(L)'
;MLSRKIVALLLVLAGTVLFTGCFGGDSDDKGTTLPASYITLNGTLTAPDKIESSLLGSSLSNVDSEVRNRYKTAAISVNGTPISTFEILSEASGAEWPIKIQNVPESSAGTYEVAVVIGHITLRSKVRDSEKTQFNINLETTAAAMLADVTTFEPHQLQTTYLAFVNTLKNALTTSAQKTATDLAVGSIVNDASVQTVMNTQKGFLESIADLTTTAKFAYLQRENDLDGDGKIDLYVETNSTNETVRFYTALSKDTSKLEDVTSLDTYSDAALIADFADPAQLGQGRYFLPGENKTILGLYFKKSAAGDQYLKMYIHRVDLAEGVLSGVLVEYSFVTANSTAISNGQKVIMLNGTPLVDGAVYATDFLTDSDEPAGLLSFIDSAKGLGNAEDSLMVVAIVGQPDIENVTIAPAWPGGGDYEFNTTRALESIAKNQLEVGDAFAAYFVTTKHYALFKINSIAADRIVVDYIVNASEDERRFK
;
A
#
# COMPACT_ATOMS: atom_id res chain seq x y z
N MET A 1 -60.00 -15.88 -16.30
CA MET A 1 -58.95 -14.83 -16.14
C MET A 1 -58.17 -14.91 -14.82
N LEU A 2 -58.61 -15.68 -13.82
CA LEU A 2 -57.86 -15.86 -12.55
C LEU A 2 -56.66 -16.83 -12.66
N SER A 3 -56.70 -17.78 -13.59
CA SER A 3 -55.69 -18.84 -13.73
C SER A 3 -54.37 -18.41 -14.38
N ARG A 4 -54.34 -17.31 -15.16
CA ARG A 4 -53.10 -16.82 -15.80
C ARG A 4 -52.20 -16.00 -14.87
N LYS A 5 -52.78 -15.35 -13.85
CA LYS A 5 -52.01 -14.55 -12.87
C LYS A 5 -51.34 -15.42 -11.81
N ILE A 6 -51.94 -16.55 -11.44
CA ILE A 6 -51.36 -17.50 -10.48
C ILE A 6 -50.20 -18.29 -11.10
N VAL A 7 -50.29 -18.63 -12.39
CA VAL A 7 -49.20 -19.29 -13.12
C VAL A 7 -48.01 -18.35 -13.34
N ALA A 8 -48.25 -17.06 -13.60
CA ALA A 8 -47.18 -16.06 -13.68
C ALA A 8 -46.51 -15.80 -12.32
N LEU A 9 -47.27 -15.82 -11.21
CA LEU A 9 -46.72 -15.66 -9.87
C LEU A 9 -45.87 -16.87 -9.44
N LEU A 10 -46.26 -18.09 -9.83
CA LEU A 10 -45.48 -19.31 -9.59
C LEU A 10 -44.19 -19.38 -10.44
N LEU A 11 -44.23 -18.86 -11.68
CA LEU A 11 -43.04 -18.75 -12.53
C LEU A 11 -42.05 -17.66 -12.06
N VAL A 12 -42.55 -16.57 -11.46
CA VAL A 12 -41.69 -15.54 -10.86
C VAL A 12 -41.10 -16.00 -9.52
N LEU A 13 -41.85 -16.76 -8.70
CA LEU A 13 -41.32 -17.34 -7.46
C LEU A 13 -40.27 -18.44 -7.70
N ALA A 14 -40.41 -19.23 -8.78
CA ALA A 14 -39.42 -20.23 -9.17
C ALA A 14 -38.14 -19.62 -9.78
N GLY A 15 -38.23 -18.40 -10.33
CA GLY A 15 -37.06 -17.68 -10.88
C GLY A 15 -36.18 -17.00 -9.82
N THR A 16 -36.71 -16.71 -8.64
CA THR A 16 -35.97 -16.06 -7.54
C THR A 16 -35.20 -17.02 -6.63
N VAL A 17 -35.36 -18.33 -6.78
CA VAL A 17 -34.68 -19.36 -5.96
C VAL A 17 -33.42 -19.92 -6.67
N LEU A 18 -33.08 -19.43 -7.87
CA LEU A 18 -31.90 -19.88 -8.63
C LEU A 18 -30.64 -19.01 -8.46
N PHE A 19 -30.61 -18.08 -7.51
CA PHE A 19 -29.41 -17.30 -7.16
C PHE A 19 -28.79 -17.63 -5.80
N THR A 20 -29.20 -18.73 -5.18
CA THR A 20 -28.49 -19.35 -4.06
C THR A 20 -27.93 -20.68 -4.52
N GLY A 21 -26.61 -20.84 -4.41
CA GLY A 21 -25.88 -22.02 -4.86
C GLY A 21 -26.52 -23.35 -4.45
N CYS A 22 -26.45 -24.29 -5.38
CA CYS A 22 -26.84 -25.68 -5.22
C CYS A 22 -25.96 -26.36 -4.14
N PHE A 23 -26.48 -26.45 -2.92
CA PHE A 23 -26.04 -27.45 -1.94
C PHE A 23 -26.98 -28.66 -2.07
N GLY A 24 -26.46 -29.76 -2.61
CA GLY A 24 -27.14 -31.05 -2.57
C GLY A 24 -27.04 -31.65 -1.18
N GLY A 25 -28.19 -31.99 -0.59
CA GLY A 25 -28.27 -32.74 0.66
C GLY A 25 -29.71 -33.20 0.88
N ASP A 26 -29.91 -34.52 0.92
CA ASP A 26 -31.18 -35.18 1.20
C ASP A 26 -31.88 -34.61 2.43
N SER A 27 -33.20 -34.42 2.30
CA SER A 27 -34.09 -33.95 3.35
C SER A 27 -34.35 -35.04 4.39
N ASP A 28 -33.55 -35.06 5.45
CA ASP A 28 -33.98 -35.61 6.75
C ASP A 28 -34.60 -34.48 7.57
N ASP A 29 -35.89 -34.62 7.92
CA ASP A 29 -36.64 -33.76 8.84
C ASP A 29 -35.94 -33.73 10.22
N LYS A 30 -34.98 -32.81 10.41
CA LYS A 30 -34.49 -32.43 11.73
C LYS A 30 -35.29 -31.23 12.20
N GLY A 31 -36.17 -31.44 13.18
CA GLY A 31 -36.86 -30.37 13.89
C GLY A 31 -35.86 -29.29 14.30
N THR A 32 -36.24 -28.03 14.12
CA THR A 32 -35.40 -26.86 14.41
C THR A 32 -35.02 -26.84 15.88
N THR A 33 -33.82 -27.33 16.19
CA THR A 33 -33.17 -27.09 17.48
C THR A 33 -32.89 -25.60 17.59
N LEU A 34 -33.68 -24.90 18.42
CA LEU A 34 -33.40 -23.51 18.76
C LEU A 34 -32.01 -23.42 19.43
N PRO A 35 -31.22 -22.38 19.15
CA PRO A 35 -29.93 -22.18 19.80
C PRO A 35 -30.09 -22.15 21.32
N ALA A 36 -29.17 -22.77 22.05
CA ALA A 36 -29.20 -22.79 23.51
C ALA A 36 -28.98 -21.39 24.13
N SER A 37 -28.34 -20.50 23.39
CA SER A 37 -27.90 -19.18 23.84
C SER A 37 -27.71 -18.23 22.66
N TYR A 38 -27.77 -16.93 22.96
CA TYR A 38 -27.56 -15.84 22.02
C TYR A 38 -26.50 -14.89 22.55
N ILE A 39 -25.71 -14.34 21.63
CA ILE A 39 -24.62 -13.42 21.95
C ILE A 39 -24.77 -12.10 21.18
N THR A 40 -23.88 -11.15 21.48
CA THR A 40 -23.70 -9.92 20.72
C THR A 40 -22.31 -9.92 20.11
N LEU A 41 -22.23 -9.66 18.80
CA LEU A 41 -20.98 -9.39 18.10
C LEU A 41 -20.78 -7.87 18.02
N ASN A 42 -19.60 -7.39 18.38
CA ASN A 42 -19.21 -5.99 18.24
C ASN A 42 -17.95 -5.89 17.37
N GLY A 43 -17.95 -4.97 16.42
CA GLY A 43 -16.85 -4.80 15.49
C GLY A 43 -16.88 -3.45 14.78
N THR A 44 -16.14 -3.35 13.69
CA THR A 44 -16.12 -2.20 12.78
C THR A 44 -16.48 -2.62 11.37
N LEU A 45 -17.12 -1.71 10.64
CA LEU A 45 -17.49 -1.87 9.24
C LEU A 45 -16.85 -0.72 8.45
N THR A 46 -16.03 -1.07 7.46
CA THR A 46 -15.39 -0.11 6.57
C THR A 46 -15.90 -0.35 5.15
N ALA A 47 -16.55 0.66 4.58
CA ALA A 47 -16.96 0.63 3.19
C ALA A 47 -15.73 0.74 2.26
N PRO A 48 -15.78 0.21 1.02
CA PRO A 48 -14.74 0.48 0.03
C PRO A 48 -14.52 1.99 -0.18
N ASP A 49 -13.26 2.41 -0.36
CA ASP A 49 -12.89 3.83 -0.53
C ASP A 49 -13.58 4.49 -1.74
N LYS A 50 -13.81 3.70 -2.79
CA LYS A 50 -14.54 4.11 -3.99
C LYS A 50 -15.58 3.07 -4.33
N ILE A 51 -16.81 3.52 -4.51
CA ILE A 51 -17.94 2.67 -4.87
C ILE A 51 -18.67 3.33 -6.03
N GLU A 52 -18.99 2.54 -7.06
CA GLU A 52 -19.89 3.00 -8.10
C GLU A 52 -21.33 3.01 -7.56
N SER A 53 -21.98 4.17 -7.68
CA SER A 53 -23.28 4.47 -7.09
C SER A 53 -24.39 3.49 -7.47
N SER A 54 -24.40 2.96 -8.70
CA SER A 54 -25.44 2.02 -9.14
C SER A 54 -25.36 0.68 -8.43
N LEU A 55 -24.21 0.30 -7.86
CA LEU A 55 -24.06 -0.90 -7.04
C LEU A 55 -24.84 -0.80 -5.72
N LEU A 56 -25.06 0.41 -5.21
CA LEU A 56 -25.81 0.64 -3.97
C LEU A 56 -27.32 0.82 -4.22
N GLY A 57 -27.74 1.00 -5.48
CA GLY A 57 -29.14 1.12 -5.91
C GLY A 57 -29.39 2.22 -6.94
N SER A 58 -30.52 2.14 -7.66
CA SER A 58 -30.83 2.91 -8.89
C SER A 58 -31.18 4.40 -8.70
N SER A 59 -30.83 5.04 -7.57
CA SER A 59 -31.32 6.40 -7.26
C SER A 59 -30.44 7.24 -6.33
N LEU A 60 -29.19 6.83 -6.10
CA LEU A 60 -28.35 7.50 -5.11
C LEU A 60 -27.64 8.72 -5.69
N SER A 61 -27.72 9.85 -4.98
CA SER A 61 -26.76 10.93 -5.16
C SER A 61 -25.44 10.49 -4.53
N ASN A 62 -24.32 10.72 -5.21
CA ASN A 62 -22.99 10.31 -4.76
C ASN A 62 -22.46 11.28 -3.68
N VAL A 63 -23.15 11.33 -2.55
CA VAL A 63 -22.77 12.09 -1.35
C VAL A 63 -22.67 11.15 -0.17
N ASP A 64 -21.64 11.34 0.67
CA ASP A 64 -21.30 10.40 1.74
C ASP A 64 -22.46 10.08 2.69
N SER A 65 -23.35 11.03 2.93
CA SER A 65 -24.53 10.83 3.77
C SER A 65 -25.49 9.77 3.21
N GLU A 66 -25.68 9.74 1.89
CA GLU A 66 -26.54 8.76 1.22
C GLU A 66 -25.92 7.37 1.25
N VAL A 67 -24.60 7.28 1.00
CA VAL A 67 -23.86 6.02 1.12
C VAL A 67 -23.98 5.48 2.55
N ARG A 68 -23.69 6.30 3.56
CA ARG A 68 -23.83 5.93 4.98
C ARG A 68 -25.24 5.46 5.36
N ASN A 69 -26.28 6.13 4.85
CA ASN A 69 -27.66 5.74 5.10
C ASN A 69 -28.00 4.38 4.50
N ARG A 70 -27.46 4.04 3.32
CA ARG A 70 -27.66 2.72 2.72
C ARG A 70 -27.08 1.60 3.56
N TYR A 71 -25.89 1.80 4.12
CA TYR A 71 -25.28 0.83 5.02
C TYR A 71 -26.08 0.63 6.32
N LYS A 72 -26.76 1.65 6.85
CA LYS A 72 -27.68 1.47 8.01
C LYS A 72 -28.84 0.51 7.71
N THR A 73 -29.21 0.36 6.44
CA THR A 73 -30.29 -0.52 5.98
C THR A 73 -29.79 -1.82 5.34
N ALA A 74 -28.52 -2.18 5.56
CA ALA A 74 -27.93 -3.40 5.03
C ALA A 74 -28.70 -4.65 5.46
N ALA A 75 -28.64 -5.71 4.65
CA ALA A 75 -29.04 -7.04 5.09
C ALA A 75 -27.84 -7.70 5.78
N ILE A 76 -28.03 -8.15 7.01
CA ILE A 76 -26.99 -8.84 7.78
C ILE A 76 -27.39 -10.30 7.97
N SER A 77 -26.44 -11.21 7.76
CA SER A 77 -26.56 -12.60 8.17
C SER A 77 -25.34 -13.06 8.96
N VAL A 78 -25.55 -14.01 9.87
CA VAL A 78 -24.49 -14.70 10.61
C VAL A 78 -24.69 -16.20 10.46
N ASN A 79 -23.66 -16.92 10.01
CA ASN A 79 -23.72 -18.36 9.69
C ASN A 79 -24.91 -18.69 8.77
N GLY A 80 -25.15 -17.84 7.77
CA GLY A 80 -26.28 -17.96 6.83
C GLY A 80 -27.65 -17.59 7.40
N THR A 81 -27.78 -17.30 8.70
CA THR A 81 -29.03 -16.90 9.33
C THR A 81 -29.20 -15.38 9.28
N PRO A 82 -30.29 -14.84 8.70
CA PRO A 82 -30.56 -13.40 8.70
C PRO A 82 -30.73 -12.86 10.14
N ILE A 83 -30.08 -11.73 10.44
CA ILE A 83 -30.20 -11.03 11.72
C ILE A 83 -30.90 -9.69 11.50
N SER A 84 -32.01 -9.48 12.21
CA SER A 84 -32.80 -8.25 12.13
C SER A 84 -32.43 -7.21 13.19
N THR A 85 -31.69 -7.61 14.23
CA THR A 85 -31.29 -6.74 15.34
C THR A 85 -29.82 -6.38 15.25
N PHE A 86 -29.52 -5.29 14.54
CA PHE A 86 -28.18 -4.74 14.43
C PHE A 86 -28.21 -3.22 14.42
N GLU A 87 -27.06 -2.61 14.69
CA GLU A 87 -26.84 -1.18 14.65
C GLU A 87 -25.50 -0.89 13.98
N ILE A 88 -25.49 0.03 13.01
CA ILE A 88 -24.27 0.56 12.39
C ILE A 88 -24.20 2.06 12.71
N LEU A 89 -23.24 2.44 13.53
CA LEU A 89 -23.01 3.82 13.97
C LEU A 89 -22.21 4.59 12.92
N SER A 90 -22.81 4.82 11.74
CA SER A 90 -22.14 5.51 10.64
C SER A 90 -21.97 7.02 10.83
N GLU A 91 -22.50 7.60 11.91
CA GLU A 91 -22.30 9.01 12.27
C GLU A 91 -20.96 9.27 12.97
N ALA A 92 -20.20 8.23 13.31
CA ALA A 92 -18.82 8.37 13.76
C ALA A 92 -17.97 9.04 12.67
N SER A 93 -17.22 10.08 13.01
CA SER A 93 -16.30 10.74 12.09
C SER A 93 -15.20 9.75 11.67
N GLY A 94 -15.21 9.30 10.41
CA GLY A 94 -14.19 8.38 9.88
C GLY A 94 -14.74 7.39 8.84
N ALA A 95 -13.83 6.59 8.29
CA ALA A 95 -14.15 5.51 7.35
C ALA A 95 -14.58 4.20 8.06
N GLU A 96 -14.29 4.06 9.35
CA GLU A 96 -14.63 2.89 10.17
C GLU A 96 -15.88 3.16 11.01
N TRP A 97 -16.94 2.40 10.78
CA TRP A 97 -18.22 2.55 11.48
C TRP A 97 -18.41 1.43 12.49
N PRO A 98 -18.60 1.72 13.79
CA PRO A 98 -18.91 0.70 14.76
C PRO A 98 -20.17 -0.07 14.37
N ILE A 99 -20.11 -1.40 14.42
CA ILE A 99 -21.22 -2.30 14.16
C ILE A 99 -21.49 -3.17 15.39
N LYS A 100 -22.76 -3.29 15.75
CA LYS A 100 -23.25 -4.15 16.82
C LYS A 100 -24.34 -5.06 16.28
N ILE A 101 -24.12 -6.36 16.33
CA ILE A 101 -25.06 -7.39 15.87
C ILE A 101 -25.56 -8.14 17.10
N GLN A 102 -26.84 -8.00 17.42
CA GLN A 102 -27.47 -8.57 18.61
C GLN A 102 -28.25 -9.83 18.27
N ASN A 103 -28.51 -10.65 19.29
CA ASN A 103 -29.29 -11.88 19.17
C ASN A 103 -28.71 -12.85 18.13
N VAL A 104 -27.39 -12.94 18.06
CA VAL A 104 -26.69 -13.90 17.21
C VAL A 104 -26.72 -15.27 17.90
N PRO A 105 -27.21 -16.34 17.25
CA PRO A 105 -27.10 -17.70 17.77
C PRO A 105 -25.66 -18.05 18.13
N GLU A 106 -25.42 -18.52 19.36
CA GLU A 106 -24.08 -18.95 19.76
C GLU A 106 -23.63 -20.15 18.92
N SER A 107 -22.43 -20.07 18.35
CA SER A 107 -21.87 -21.09 17.47
C SER A 107 -21.10 -22.12 18.28
N SER A 108 -21.51 -23.40 18.21
CA SER A 108 -20.77 -24.49 18.86
C SER A 108 -19.37 -24.74 18.25
N ALA A 109 -19.14 -24.25 17.02
CA ALA A 109 -17.83 -24.30 16.37
C ALA A 109 -16.89 -23.17 16.84
N GLY A 110 -17.39 -22.21 17.63
CA GLY A 110 -16.60 -21.07 18.08
C GLY A 110 -16.24 -20.07 16.97
N THR A 111 -16.95 -20.12 15.85
CA THR A 111 -16.75 -19.25 14.68
C THR A 111 -18.07 -18.69 14.15
N TYR A 112 -18.02 -17.46 13.65
CA TYR A 112 -19.16 -16.72 13.14
C TYR A 112 -18.84 -16.14 11.77
N GLU A 113 -19.57 -16.57 10.74
CA GLU A 113 -19.48 -16.03 9.38
C GLU A 113 -20.47 -14.90 9.22
N VAL A 114 -19.99 -13.67 9.33
CA VAL A 114 -20.79 -12.45 9.18
C VAL A 114 -20.78 -12.04 7.71
N ALA A 115 -21.96 -11.76 7.15
CA ALA A 115 -22.11 -11.12 5.84
C ALA A 115 -22.99 -9.89 5.96
N VAL A 116 -22.52 -8.78 5.38
CA VAL A 116 -23.23 -7.50 5.30
C VAL A 116 -23.43 -7.19 3.81
N VAL A 117 -24.69 -7.13 3.38
CA VAL A 117 -25.07 -6.96 1.97
C VAL A 117 -25.81 -5.65 1.77
N ILE A 118 -25.29 -4.81 0.85
CA ILE A 118 -25.84 -3.51 0.46
C ILE A 118 -25.92 -3.45 -1.06
N GLY A 119 -27.11 -3.65 -1.61
CA GLY A 119 -27.28 -3.75 -3.07
C GLY A 119 -26.40 -4.87 -3.65
N HIS A 120 -25.45 -4.49 -4.49
CA HIS A 120 -24.45 -5.38 -5.11
C HIS A 120 -23.10 -5.39 -4.37
N ILE A 121 -22.99 -4.77 -3.20
CA ILE A 121 -21.80 -4.85 -2.34
C ILE A 121 -22.03 -5.86 -1.22
N THR A 122 -21.17 -6.87 -1.13
CA THR A 122 -21.16 -7.86 -0.04
C THR A 122 -19.82 -7.80 0.65
N LEU A 123 -19.84 -7.50 1.94
CA LEU A 123 -18.67 -7.55 2.81
C LEU A 123 -18.82 -8.72 3.78
N ARG A 124 -17.76 -9.49 3.98
CA ARG A 124 -17.76 -10.72 4.78
C ARG A 124 -16.65 -10.68 5.82
N SER A 125 -16.86 -11.35 6.94
CA SER A 125 -15.83 -11.61 7.94
C SER A 125 -16.09 -12.94 8.62
N LYS A 126 -15.05 -13.76 8.79
CA LYS A 126 -15.11 -14.99 9.59
C LYS A 126 -14.45 -14.71 10.94
N VAL A 127 -15.26 -14.64 12.00
CA VAL A 127 -14.89 -14.14 13.33
C VAL A 127 -14.74 -15.31 14.29
N ARG A 128 -13.62 -15.39 15.01
CA ARG A 128 -13.45 -16.35 16.11
C ARG A 128 -14.17 -15.87 17.35
N ASP A 129 -14.59 -16.77 18.23
CA ASP A 129 -15.25 -16.39 19.48
C ASP A 129 -14.37 -15.48 20.35
N SER A 130 -13.04 -15.63 20.27
CA SER A 130 -12.06 -14.75 20.92
C SER A 130 -12.03 -13.31 20.36
N GLU A 131 -12.58 -13.08 19.17
CA GLU A 131 -12.58 -11.80 18.44
C GLU A 131 -13.97 -11.16 18.39
N LYS A 132 -14.99 -11.78 19.00
CA LYS A 132 -16.39 -11.36 18.91
C LYS A 132 -16.70 -9.95 19.40
N THR A 133 -15.77 -9.34 20.15
CA THR A 133 -15.88 -7.96 20.65
C THR A 133 -15.05 -6.95 19.86
N GLN A 134 -14.21 -7.40 18.94
CA GLN A 134 -13.29 -6.56 18.16
C GLN A 134 -12.90 -7.26 16.86
N PHE A 135 -13.83 -7.30 15.91
CA PHE A 135 -13.57 -7.79 14.56
C PHE A 135 -13.82 -6.69 13.52
N ASN A 136 -13.23 -6.84 12.34
CA ASN A 136 -13.41 -5.91 11.24
C ASN A 136 -14.25 -6.56 10.13
N ILE A 137 -15.02 -5.75 9.42
CA ILE A 137 -15.74 -6.10 8.18
C ILE A 137 -15.33 -5.09 7.12
N ASN A 138 -14.57 -5.50 6.13
CA ASN A 138 -14.02 -4.67 5.07
C ASN A 138 -13.62 -5.55 3.87
N LEU A 139 -13.02 -4.98 2.83
CA LEU A 139 -12.59 -5.75 1.64
C LEU A 139 -11.49 -6.78 1.95
N GLU A 140 -10.62 -6.51 2.92
CA GLU A 140 -9.54 -7.44 3.31
C GLU A 140 -10.09 -8.68 4.02
N THR A 141 -10.94 -8.49 5.03
CA THR A 141 -11.63 -9.58 5.73
C THR A 141 -12.59 -10.32 4.80
N THR A 142 -13.15 -9.65 3.79
CA THR A 142 -13.94 -10.28 2.73
C THR A 142 -13.07 -11.18 1.86
N ALA A 143 -11.92 -10.71 1.39
CA ALA A 143 -10.97 -11.50 0.62
C ALA A 143 -10.45 -12.71 1.43
N ALA A 144 -10.10 -12.51 2.70
CA ALA A 144 -9.69 -13.59 3.59
C ALA A 144 -10.80 -14.62 3.80
N ALA A 145 -12.04 -14.19 4.00
CA ALA A 145 -13.20 -15.09 4.12
C ALA A 145 -13.42 -15.90 2.84
N MET A 146 -13.30 -15.27 1.66
CA MET A 146 -13.43 -15.95 0.37
C MET A 146 -12.33 -17.01 0.15
N LEU A 147 -11.08 -16.71 0.52
CA LEU A 147 -9.99 -17.69 0.43
C LEU A 147 -10.15 -18.83 1.46
N ALA A 148 -10.61 -18.51 2.67
CA ALA A 148 -10.89 -19.52 3.70
C ALA A 148 -12.03 -20.47 3.30
N ASP A 149 -12.99 -20.05 2.46
CA ASP A 149 -14.05 -20.92 1.95
C ASP A 149 -13.54 -22.00 0.98
N VAL A 150 -12.40 -21.76 0.34
CA VAL A 150 -11.90 -22.58 -0.77
C VAL A 150 -10.54 -23.21 -0.52
N THR A 151 -9.95 -22.97 0.66
CA THR A 151 -8.65 -23.51 1.10
C THR A 151 -8.78 -24.12 2.50
N THR A 152 -7.71 -24.78 2.97
CA THR A 152 -7.63 -25.31 4.34
C THR A 152 -7.12 -24.29 5.35
N PHE A 153 -6.82 -23.07 4.93
CA PHE A 153 -6.22 -22.05 5.79
C PHE A 153 -7.28 -21.28 6.58
N GLU A 154 -6.98 -21.05 7.85
CA GLU A 154 -7.86 -20.27 8.71
C GLU A 154 -7.81 -18.78 8.35
N PRO A 155 -8.92 -18.04 8.48
CA PRO A 155 -8.99 -16.60 8.16
C PRO A 155 -7.90 -15.75 8.82
N HIS A 156 -7.54 -16.08 10.07
CA HIS A 156 -6.50 -15.36 10.80
C HIS A 156 -5.10 -15.62 10.25
N GLN A 157 -4.82 -16.84 9.75
CA GLN A 157 -3.55 -17.17 9.09
C GLN A 157 -3.47 -16.43 7.75
N LEU A 158 -4.59 -16.37 7.01
CA LEU A 158 -4.67 -15.64 5.75
C LEU A 158 -4.36 -14.15 5.93
N GLN A 159 -4.82 -13.53 7.03
CA GLN A 159 -4.59 -12.10 7.32
C GLN A 159 -3.20 -11.80 7.92
N THR A 160 -2.44 -12.82 8.35
CA THR A 160 -1.15 -12.60 9.03
C THR A 160 0.02 -13.19 8.25
N THR A 161 -0.03 -14.50 7.99
CA THR A 161 0.99 -15.27 7.28
C THR A 161 0.88 -15.13 5.76
N TYR A 162 -0.35 -15.11 5.22
CA TYR A 162 -0.61 -15.12 3.78
C TYR A 162 -1.22 -13.81 3.26
N LEU A 163 -0.90 -12.69 3.91
CA LEU A 163 -1.53 -11.39 3.64
C LEU A 163 -1.40 -10.95 2.17
N ALA A 164 -0.28 -11.23 1.49
CA ALA A 164 -0.10 -10.91 0.08
C ALA A 164 -1.15 -11.56 -0.85
N PHE A 165 -1.58 -12.79 -0.54
CA PHE A 165 -2.63 -13.50 -1.27
C PHE A 165 -3.99 -12.82 -1.05
N VAL A 166 -4.27 -12.42 0.20
CA VAL A 166 -5.47 -11.66 0.57
C VAL A 166 -5.49 -10.31 -0.15
N ASN A 167 -4.37 -9.58 -0.16
CA ASN A 167 -4.25 -8.27 -0.81
C ASN A 167 -4.48 -8.34 -2.31
N THR A 168 -3.99 -9.39 -2.97
CA THR A 168 -4.23 -9.59 -4.41
C THR A 168 -5.73 -9.73 -4.71
N LEU A 169 -6.47 -10.51 -3.90
CA LEU A 169 -7.91 -10.64 -4.04
C LEU A 169 -8.67 -9.37 -3.59
N LYS A 170 -8.19 -8.68 -2.55
CA LYS A 170 -8.70 -7.38 -2.10
C LYS A 170 -8.66 -6.35 -3.23
N ASN A 171 -7.56 -6.26 -3.98
CA ASN A 171 -7.41 -5.34 -5.11
C ASN A 171 -8.40 -5.65 -6.25
N ALA A 172 -8.67 -6.94 -6.50
CA ALA A 172 -9.72 -7.35 -7.44
C ALA A 172 -11.11 -6.92 -6.96
N LEU A 173 -11.42 -7.07 -5.67
CA LEU A 173 -12.68 -6.60 -5.07
C LEU A 173 -12.79 -5.06 -5.15
N THR A 174 -11.72 -4.32 -4.89
CA THR A 174 -11.66 -2.86 -5.02
C THR A 174 -11.95 -2.41 -6.45
N THR A 175 -11.43 -3.13 -7.44
CA THR A 175 -11.73 -2.88 -8.86
C THR A 175 -13.18 -3.21 -9.19
N SER A 176 -13.69 -4.33 -8.66
CA SER A 176 -15.08 -4.75 -8.83
C SER A 176 -16.08 -3.74 -8.26
N ALA A 177 -15.77 -3.14 -7.11
CA ALA A 177 -16.59 -2.11 -6.47
C ALA A 177 -16.69 -0.79 -7.28
N GLN A 178 -15.89 -0.64 -8.34
CA GLN A 178 -15.92 0.52 -9.24
C GLN A 178 -16.60 0.21 -10.59
N LYS A 179 -17.04 -1.04 -10.81
CA LYS A 179 -17.84 -1.41 -12.00
C LYS A 179 -19.27 -0.91 -11.85
N THR A 180 -19.94 -0.65 -12.97
CA THR A 180 -21.39 -0.39 -12.92
C THR A 180 -22.16 -1.67 -12.58
N ALA A 181 -23.37 -1.55 -12.05
CA ALA A 181 -24.25 -2.69 -11.81
C ALA A 181 -24.52 -3.52 -13.07
N THR A 182 -24.55 -2.86 -14.24
CA THR A 182 -24.67 -3.53 -15.55
C THR A 182 -23.43 -4.36 -15.88
N ASP A 183 -22.23 -3.83 -15.63
CA ASP A 183 -20.96 -4.50 -15.92
C ASP A 183 -20.68 -5.68 -14.97
N LEU A 184 -21.19 -5.60 -13.74
CA LEU A 184 -21.17 -6.71 -12.78
C LEU A 184 -22.12 -7.85 -13.20
N ALA A 185 -23.10 -7.55 -14.05
CA ALA A 185 -24.21 -8.40 -14.48
C ALA A 185 -25.16 -8.79 -13.33
N VAL A 186 -24.90 -9.90 -12.63
CA VAL A 186 -25.77 -10.44 -11.56
C VAL A 186 -24.96 -10.86 -10.35
N GLY A 187 -25.51 -10.61 -9.16
CA GLY A 187 -24.88 -10.96 -7.89
C GLY A 187 -24.16 -9.76 -7.29
N SER A 188 -23.16 -10.02 -6.47
CA SER A 188 -22.39 -8.98 -5.78
C SER A 188 -20.95 -8.93 -6.27
N ILE A 189 -20.15 -7.94 -5.86
CA ILE A 189 -18.71 -7.85 -6.13
C ILE A 189 -17.95 -9.15 -5.86
N VAL A 190 -18.40 -9.93 -4.86
CA VAL A 190 -17.80 -11.24 -4.54
C VAL A 190 -18.06 -12.30 -5.63
N ASN A 191 -19.09 -12.12 -6.47
CA ASN A 191 -19.47 -13.02 -7.55
C ASN A 191 -18.91 -12.60 -8.91
N ASP A 192 -18.25 -11.44 -9.00
CA ASP A 192 -17.64 -10.94 -10.22
C ASP A 192 -16.65 -11.96 -10.81
N ALA A 193 -16.75 -12.22 -12.11
CA ALA A 193 -15.90 -13.19 -12.80
C ALA A 193 -14.40 -12.89 -12.64
N SER A 194 -14.01 -11.60 -12.62
CA SER A 194 -12.60 -11.22 -12.39
C SER A 194 -12.15 -11.54 -10.95
N VAL A 195 -13.03 -11.35 -9.97
CA VAL A 195 -12.74 -11.69 -8.56
C VAL A 195 -12.65 -13.20 -8.39
N GLN A 196 -13.57 -13.97 -8.98
CA GLN A 196 -13.57 -15.43 -8.95
C GLN A 196 -12.33 -16.03 -9.62
N THR A 197 -11.89 -15.44 -10.74
CA THR A 197 -10.64 -15.85 -11.41
C THR A 197 -9.44 -15.65 -10.49
N VAL A 198 -9.30 -14.46 -9.89
CA VAL A 198 -8.20 -14.17 -8.97
C VAL A 198 -8.25 -15.08 -7.75
N MET A 199 -9.43 -15.32 -7.15
CA MET A 199 -9.60 -16.23 -6.02
C MET A 199 -9.12 -17.64 -6.34
N ASN A 200 -9.49 -18.19 -7.50
CA ASN A 200 -9.07 -19.53 -7.91
C ASN A 200 -7.57 -19.60 -8.20
N THR A 201 -6.97 -18.55 -8.76
CA THR A 201 -5.52 -18.44 -8.92
C THR A 201 -4.81 -18.44 -7.57
N GLN A 202 -5.24 -17.60 -6.63
CA GLN A 202 -4.63 -17.52 -5.29
C GLN A 202 -4.83 -18.83 -4.50
N LYS A 203 -5.97 -19.50 -4.65
CA LYS A 203 -6.19 -20.85 -4.11
C LYS A 203 -5.11 -21.82 -4.57
N GLY A 204 -4.86 -21.91 -5.88
CA GLY A 204 -3.84 -22.82 -6.42
C GLY A 204 -2.44 -22.53 -5.88
N PHE A 205 -2.09 -21.24 -5.73
CA PHE A 205 -0.81 -20.87 -5.13
C PHE A 205 -0.71 -21.22 -3.64
N LEU A 206 -1.76 -20.95 -2.86
CA LEU A 206 -1.85 -21.31 -1.44
C LEU A 206 -1.75 -22.82 -1.21
N GLU A 207 -2.45 -23.62 -2.01
CA GLU A 207 -2.38 -25.08 -1.94
C GLU A 207 -0.97 -25.60 -2.26
N SER A 208 -0.18 -24.89 -3.07
CA SER A 208 1.21 -25.24 -3.36
C SER A 208 2.19 -24.99 -2.19
N ILE A 209 1.71 -24.35 -1.11
CA ILE A 209 2.49 -23.97 0.09
C ILE A 209 2.14 -24.87 1.28
N ALA A 210 1.11 -25.71 1.19
CA ALA A 210 0.57 -26.48 2.32
C ALA A 210 1.60 -27.33 3.08
N ASP A 211 2.70 -27.72 2.43
CA ASP A 211 3.79 -28.51 3.04
C ASP A 211 4.88 -27.67 3.74
N LEU A 212 4.83 -26.34 3.64
CA LEU A 212 5.79 -25.43 4.27
C LEU A 212 5.29 -25.03 5.67
N THR A 213 6.00 -25.48 6.71
CA THR A 213 5.66 -25.20 8.11
C THR A 213 6.49 -24.03 8.64
N THR A 214 5.95 -22.82 8.61
CA THR A 214 6.66 -21.64 9.13
C THR A 214 5.71 -20.60 9.71
N THR A 215 6.24 -19.72 10.58
CA THR A 215 5.53 -18.55 11.13
C THR A 215 5.79 -17.28 10.32
N ALA A 216 6.56 -17.37 9.23
CA ALA A 216 6.95 -16.23 8.41
C ALA A 216 5.89 -15.90 7.35
N LYS A 217 5.99 -14.71 6.74
CA LYS A 217 5.04 -14.31 5.70
C LYS A 217 5.39 -14.99 4.39
N PHE A 218 4.38 -15.30 3.60
CA PHE A 218 4.54 -15.91 2.28
C PHE A 218 3.91 -15.07 1.18
N ALA A 219 4.55 -15.08 0.02
CA ALA A 219 4.02 -14.49 -1.19
C ALA A 219 4.34 -15.38 -2.40
N TYR A 220 3.44 -15.36 -3.38
CA TYR A 220 3.69 -15.91 -4.69
C TYR A 220 3.81 -14.76 -5.69
N LEU A 221 5.05 -14.31 -5.89
CA LEU A 221 5.36 -13.08 -6.58
C LEU A 221 5.05 -13.17 -8.08
N GLN A 222 4.39 -12.14 -8.59
CA GLN A 222 4.15 -11.88 -10.00
C GLN A 222 5.05 -10.72 -10.47
N ARG A 223 4.82 -10.20 -11.67
CA ARG A 223 5.63 -9.08 -12.19
C ARG A 223 5.57 -7.82 -11.32
N GLU A 224 4.45 -7.57 -10.66
CA GLU A 224 4.21 -6.43 -9.79
C GLU A 224 3.52 -6.94 -8.51
N ASN A 225 4.02 -6.54 -7.33
CA ASN A 225 3.56 -7.07 -6.06
C ASN A 225 3.39 -5.96 -5.02
N ASP A 226 2.19 -5.90 -4.46
CA ASP A 226 1.82 -5.08 -3.30
C ASP A 226 1.75 -6.01 -2.07
N LEU A 227 2.88 -6.13 -1.37
CA LEU A 227 3.13 -7.13 -0.33
C LEU A 227 2.54 -6.74 1.03
N ASP A 228 2.32 -5.45 1.27
CA ASP A 228 1.65 -4.97 2.48
C ASP A 228 0.23 -4.42 2.27
N GLY A 229 -0.18 -4.22 1.01
CA GLY A 229 -1.56 -3.94 0.66
C GLY A 229 -1.93 -2.47 0.69
N ASP A 230 -0.96 -1.56 0.61
CA ASP A 230 -1.18 -0.10 0.60
C ASP A 230 -1.55 0.45 -0.79
N GLY A 231 -1.66 -0.42 -1.79
CA GLY A 231 -2.00 -0.07 -3.17
C GLY A 231 -0.81 0.41 -4.00
N LYS A 232 0.41 0.37 -3.47
CA LYS A 232 1.65 0.65 -4.20
C LYS A 232 2.42 -0.65 -4.44
N ILE A 233 3.15 -0.69 -5.55
CA ILE A 233 4.00 -1.83 -5.85
C ILE A 233 5.26 -1.75 -4.98
N ASP A 234 5.41 -2.73 -4.10
CA ASP A 234 6.59 -2.89 -3.25
C ASP A 234 7.74 -3.57 -4.03
N LEU A 235 7.42 -4.52 -4.91
CA LEU A 235 8.41 -5.35 -5.60
C LEU A 235 8.02 -5.68 -7.04
N TYR A 236 8.97 -5.50 -7.95
CA TYR A 236 8.89 -5.92 -9.34
C TYR A 236 9.71 -7.19 -9.57
N VAL A 237 9.19 -8.06 -10.44
CA VAL A 237 9.89 -9.24 -10.95
C VAL A 237 10.00 -9.11 -12.46
N GLU A 238 11.23 -9.17 -12.96
CA GLU A 238 11.51 -9.06 -14.39
C GLU A 238 12.34 -10.24 -14.86
N THR A 239 12.02 -10.70 -16.06
CA THR A 239 12.81 -11.69 -16.77
C THR A 239 13.88 -11.02 -17.62
N ASN A 240 15.02 -11.68 -17.80
CA ASN A 240 16.02 -11.20 -18.75
C ASN A 240 15.48 -11.25 -20.21
N SER A 241 16.25 -10.71 -21.16
CA SER A 241 15.84 -10.66 -22.57
C SER A 241 15.60 -12.02 -23.22
N THR A 242 16.17 -13.10 -22.67
CA THR A 242 15.94 -14.48 -23.13
C THR A 242 14.82 -15.20 -22.37
N ASN A 243 14.21 -14.54 -21.38
CA ASN A 243 13.27 -15.10 -20.42
C ASN A 243 13.74 -16.39 -19.73
N GLU A 244 15.04 -16.52 -19.52
CA GLU A 244 15.64 -17.69 -18.86
C GLU A 244 15.95 -17.41 -17.40
N THR A 245 16.07 -16.15 -17.01
CA THR A 245 16.42 -15.78 -15.64
C THR A 245 15.49 -14.69 -15.13
N VAL A 246 15.32 -14.65 -13.81
CA VAL A 246 14.53 -13.61 -13.13
C VAL A 246 15.44 -12.71 -12.31
N ARG A 247 15.10 -11.43 -12.25
CA ARG A 247 15.64 -10.50 -11.26
C ARG A 247 14.50 -9.82 -10.54
N PHE A 248 14.81 -9.32 -9.37
CA PHE A 248 13.88 -8.57 -8.54
C PHE A 248 14.42 -7.16 -8.37
N TYR A 249 13.54 -6.19 -8.32
CA TYR A 249 13.89 -4.80 -8.06
C TYR A 249 12.66 -4.05 -7.60
N THR A 250 12.80 -2.77 -7.30
CA THR A 250 11.70 -1.94 -6.82
C THR A 250 11.66 -0.60 -7.52
N ALA A 251 10.67 0.21 -7.18
CA ALA A 251 10.50 1.52 -7.78
C ALA A 251 11.74 2.43 -7.61
N LEU A 252 12.44 2.41 -6.47
CA LEU A 252 13.56 3.34 -6.21
C LEU A 252 14.96 2.70 -6.28
N SER A 253 15.12 1.38 -6.47
CA SER A 253 16.42 0.83 -6.87
C SER A 253 16.32 -0.46 -7.68
N LYS A 254 17.23 -0.57 -8.65
CA LYS A 254 17.50 -1.79 -9.41
C LYS A 254 18.68 -2.60 -8.85
N ASP A 255 19.35 -2.09 -7.82
CA ASP A 255 20.47 -2.73 -7.17
C ASP A 255 20.02 -3.68 -6.07
N THR A 256 20.69 -4.82 -5.97
CA THR A 256 20.24 -5.96 -5.15
C THR A 256 21.41 -6.61 -4.41
N SER A 257 21.16 -7.12 -3.20
CA SER A 257 22.09 -8.01 -2.50
C SER A 257 21.58 -9.45 -2.54
N LYS A 258 22.50 -10.42 -2.68
CA LYS A 258 22.18 -11.85 -2.78
C LYS A 258 23.10 -12.63 -1.85
N LEU A 259 22.51 -13.36 -0.91
CA LEU A 259 23.20 -14.35 -0.08
C LEU A 259 22.76 -15.75 -0.52
N GLU A 260 23.69 -16.49 -1.12
CA GLU A 260 23.45 -17.81 -1.71
C GLU A 260 23.62 -18.95 -0.69
N ASP A 261 23.11 -20.13 -1.05
CA ASP A 261 23.32 -21.40 -0.33
C ASP A 261 22.85 -21.42 1.14
N VAL A 262 21.71 -20.78 1.36
CA VAL A 262 21.09 -20.58 2.67
C VAL A 262 19.80 -21.39 2.80
N THR A 263 19.40 -21.71 4.03
CA THR A 263 18.28 -22.65 4.28
C THR A 263 17.06 -22.02 4.93
N SER A 264 17.16 -20.79 5.42
CA SER A 264 16.06 -20.09 6.08
C SER A 264 16.23 -18.59 5.98
N LEU A 265 15.11 -17.85 6.03
CA LEU A 265 15.11 -16.39 6.08
C LEU A 265 16.02 -15.86 7.21
N ASP A 266 15.99 -16.48 8.39
CA ASP A 266 16.78 -16.06 9.57
C ASP A 266 18.30 -16.11 9.37
N THR A 267 18.80 -16.81 8.35
CA THR A 267 20.24 -16.96 8.12
C THR A 267 20.91 -15.62 7.74
N TYR A 268 20.16 -14.72 7.08
CA TYR A 268 20.67 -13.41 6.69
C TYR A 268 20.23 -12.34 7.71
N SER A 269 20.96 -12.19 8.82
CA SER A 269 20.54 -11.27 9.91
C SER A 269 20.26 -9.85 9.40
N ASP A 270 19.33 -9.16 10.06
CA ASP A 270 18.94 -7.79 9.71
C ASP A 270 20.14 -6.83 9.68
N ALA A 271 21.10 -6.98 10.61
CA ALA A 271 22.32 -6.19 10.64
C ALA A 271 23.25 -6.47 9.44
N ALA A 272 23.37 -7.73 9.02
CA ALA A 272 24.16 -8.11 7.85
C ALA A 272 23.51 -7.61 6.56
N LEU A 273 22.18 -7.72 6.45
CA LEU A 273 21.40 -7.16 5.35
C LEU A 273 21.65 -5.66 5.21
N ILE A 274 21.53 -4.91 6.31
CA ILE A 274 21.74 -3.45 6.32
C ILE A 274 23.19 -3.10 5.94
N ALA A 275 24.18 -3.87 6.41
CA ALA A 275 25.58 -3.66 6.08
C ALA A 275 25.87 -3.90 4.59
N ASP A 276 25.34 -4.98 4.01
CA ASP A 276 25.52 -5.27 2.59
C ASP A 276 24.81 -4.24 1.70
N PHE A 277 23.68 -3.69 2.16
CA PHE A 277 23.01 -2.58 1.47
C PHE A 277 23.81 -1.27 1.49
N ALA A 278 24.64 -1.06 2.52
CA ALA A 278 25.49 0.12 2.63
C ALA A 278 26.80 -0.01 1.85
N ASP A 279 27.13 -1.19 1.33
CA ASP A 279 28.34 -1.45 0.55
C ASP A 279 28.03 -1.57 -0.95
N PRO A 280 28.33 -0.56 -1.78
CA PRO A 280 28.11 -0.61 -3.23
C PRO A 280 28.79 -1.80 -3.92
N ALA A 281 29.85 -2.38 -3.33
CA ALA A 281 30.51 -3.56 -3.89
C ALA A 281 29.68 -4.85 -3.71
N GLN A 282 28.77 -4.88 -2.73
CA GLN A 282 27.84 -6.00 -2.54
C GLN A 282 26.57 -5.86 -3.38
N LEU A 283 26.27 -4.65 -3.84
CA LEU A 283 25.11 -4.37 -4.67
C LEU A 283 25.38 -4.66 -6.15
N GLY A 284 24.36 -5.15 -6.86
CA GLY A 284 24.45 -5.28 -8.31
C GLY A 284 23.12 -5.44 -9.04
N GLN A 285 23.02 -4.80 -10.21
CA GLN A 285 21.85 -4.85 -11.13
C GLN A 285 21.76 -6.14 -11.97
N GLY A 286 22.83 -6.95 -11.95
CA GLY A 286 22.99 -8.18 -12.71
C GLY A 286 22.79 -9.47 -11.91
N ARG A 287 22.21 -9.39 -10.71
CA ARG A 287 21.96 -10.58 -9.89
C ARG A 287 20.66 -11.25 -10.33
N TYR A 288 20.81 -12.16 -11.28
CA TYR A 288 19.72 -12.97 -11.80
C TYR A 288 19.67 -14.33 -11.09
N PHE A 289 18.47 -14.93 -11.09
CA PHE A 289 18.17 -16.24 -10.54
C PHE A 289 17.73 -17.16 -11.68
N LEU A 290 18.29 -18.36 -11.71
CA LEU A 290 17.90 -19.40 -12.65
C LEU A 290 16.60 -20.10 -12.21
N PRO A 291 15.87 -20.73 -13.14
CA PRO A 291 14.72 -21.56 -12.82
C PRO A 291 15.14 -22.70 -11.88
N GLY A 292 14.41 -22.90 -10.78
CA GLY A 292 14.72 -23.94 -9.79
C GLY A 292 15.86 -23.62 -8.81
N GLU A 293 16.37 -22.38 -8.76
CA GLU A 293 17.18 -21.92 -7.61
C GLU A 293 16.31 -21.87 -6.35
N ASN A 294 16.26 -22.99 -5.60
CA ASN A 294 15.28 -23.18 -4.54
C ASN A 294 15.73 -22.67 -3.15
N LYS A 295 16.93 -22.07 -3.03
CA LYS A 295 17.60 -21.84 -1.74
C LYS A 295 18.53 -20.63 -1.74
N THR A 296 17.97 -19.44 -1.93
CA THR A 296 18.74 -18.19 -1.88
C THR A 296 17.97 -17.14 -1.08
N ILE A 297 18.67 -16.38 -0.22
CA ILE A 297 18.09 -15.20 0.39
C ILE A 297 18.49 -13.98 -0.44
N LEU A 298 17.48 -13.21 -0.81
CA LEU A 298 17.61 -11.93 -1.44
C LEU A 298 17.30 -10.84 -0.41
N GLY A 299 18.20 -9.87 -0.29
CA GLY A 299 17.93 -8.63 0.41
C GLY A 299 17.47 -7.60 -0.59
N LEU A 300 16.21 -7.14 -0.54
CA LEU A 300 15.65 -6.15 -1.48
C LEU A 300 14.27 -5.60 -1.05
N TYR A 301 14.24 -4.52 -0.24
CA TYR A 301 14.04 -3.13 -0.68
C TYR A 301 13.39 -2.19 0.35
N PHE A 302 13.77 -0.91 0.23
CA PHE A 302 13.41 0.28 0.98
C PHE A 302 11.96 0.76 0.74
N LYS A 303 11.03 0.37 1.59
CA LYS A 303 9.79 1.09 1.78
C LYS A 303 10.01 2.15 2.85
N LYS A 304 10.18 3.41 2.45
CA LYS A 304 9.95 4.52 3.40
C LYS A 304 8.45 4.62 3.67
N SER A 305 8.02 4.04 4.77
CA SER A 305 6.68 4.29 5.30
C SER A 305 6.72 5.59 6.12
N ALA A 306 5.56 6.19 6.39
CA ALA A 306 5.45 7.34 7.32
C ALA A 306 5.91 7.01 8.76
N ALA A 307 6.27 5.74 9.03
CA ALA A 307 6.76 5.24 10.32
C ALA A 307 8.26 4.85 10.30
N GLY A 308 8.99 5.06 9.19
CA GLY A 308 10.42 4.77 9.06
C GLY A 308 10.79 3.88 7.85
N ASP A 309 12.10 3.67 7.68
CA ASP A 309 12.70 2.85 6.62
C ASP A 309 12.44 1.36 6.89
N GLN A 310 11.72 0.70 6.00
CA GLN A 310 11.52 -0.75 6.00
C GLN A 310 12.28 -1.38 4.85
N TYR A 311 12.96 -2.49 5.11
CA TYR A 311 13.70 -3.27 4.15
C TYR A 311 12.98 -4.58 3.94
N LEU A 312 12.75 -4.98 2.69
CA LEU A 312 12.22 -6.29 2.38
C LEU A 312 13.36 -7.32 2.32
N LYS A 313 13.18 -8.41 3.04
CA LYS A 313 14.08 -9.55 3.08
C LYS A 313 13.29 -10.78 2.62
N MET A 314 13.82 -11.51 1.64
CA MET A 314 13.11 -12.62 1.01
C MET A 314 13.97 -13.86 0.90
N TYR A 315 13.40 -15.01 1.19
CA TYR A 315 13.98 -16.31 0.94
C TYR A 315 13.21 -16.97 -0.21
N ILE A 316 13.91 -17.24 -1.31
CA ILE A 316 13.31 -17.78 -2.53
C ILE A 316 13.27 -19.30 -2.42
N HIS A 317 12.04 -19.85 -2.42
CA HIS A 317 11.81 -21.28 -2.39
C HIS A 317 11.84 -21.92 -3.78
N ARG A 318 11.34 -21.22 -4.79
CA ARG A 318 11.40 -21.64 -6.19
C ARG A 318 11.03 -20.49 -7.12
N VAL A 319 11.56 -20.57 -8.34
CA VAL A 319 11.17 -19.72 -9.48
C VAL A 319 10.40 -20.60 -10.47
N ASP A 320 9.14 -20.27 -10.70
CA ASP A 320 8.26 -20.98 -11.63
C ASP A 320 8.29 -20.26 -12.99
N LEU A 321 9.15 -20.74 -13.89
CA LEU A 321 9.37 -20.21 -15.24
C LEU A 321 9.23 -21.35 -16.25
N ALA A 322 8.24 -21.29 -17.14
CA ALA A 322 7.98 -22.32 -18.15
C ALA A 322 8.09 -21.71 -19.55
N GLU A 323 8.96 -22.27 -20.41
CA GLU A 323 9.14 -21.83 -21.82
C GLU A 323 9.34 -20.31 -21.99
N GLY A 324 10.01 -19.65 -21.04
CA GLY A 324 10.20 -18.20 -21.07
C GLY A 324 9.01 -17.38 -20.58
N VAL A 325 8.02 -18.00 -19.94
CA VAL A 325 6.87 -17.33 -19.33
C VAL A 325 6.95 -17.46 -17.82
N LEU A 326 7.13 -16.32 -17.15
CA LEU A 326 7.13 -16.25 -15.68
C LEU A 326 5.72 -16.56 -15.19
N SER A 327 5.58 -17.70 -14.50
CA SER A 327 4.36 -18.07 -13.80
C SER A 327 4.33 -17.49 -12.38
N GLY A 328 5.51 -17.34 -11.75
CA GLY A 328 5.70 -16.57 -10.53
C GLY A 328 6.91 -17.05 -9.73
N VAL A 329 7.08 -16.50 -8.52
CA VAL A 329 8.18 -16.88 -7.60
C VAL A 329 7.60 -17.11 -6.20
N LEU A 330 7.80 -18.29 -5.62
CA LEU A 330 7.40 -18.55 -4.26
C LEU A 330 8.49 -18.07 -3.29
N VAL A 331 8.12 -17.18 -2.37
CA VAL A 331 9.05 -16.62 -1.38
C VAL A 331 8.45 -16.68 0.03
N GLU A 332 9.35 -16.88 1.00
CA GLU A 332 9.15 -16.47 2.38
C GLU A 332 9.72 -15.05 2.53
N TYR A 333 9.05 -14.15 3.25
CA TYR A 333 9.50 -12.77 3.38
C TYR A 333 9.24 -12.13 4.72
N SER A 334 9.98 -11.06 5.00
CA SER A 334 9.78 -10.18 6.16
C SER A 334 10.14 -8.74 5.82
N PHE A 335 9.53 -7.82 6.55
CA PHE A 335 9.96 -6.42 6.58
C PHE A 335 10.86 -6.21 7.78
N VAL A 336 12.06 -5.74 7.53
CA VAL A 336 13.06 -5.35 8.53
C VAL A 336 12.95 -3.85 8.72
N THR A 337 12.61 -3.41 9.91
CA THR A 337 12.65 -1.97 10.21
C THR A 337 14.08 -1.62 10.61
N ALA A 338 14.74 -0.75 9.85
CA ALA A 338 15.95 -0.14 10.36
C ALA A 338 15.59 1.22 10.95
N ASN A 339 16.21 1.57 12.07
CA ASN A 339 16.22 2.95 12.57
C ASN A 339 17.14 3.83 11.70
N SER A 340 17.15 3.60 10.38
CA SER A 340 17.94 4.35 9.43
C SER A 340 17.33 5.75 9.35
N THR A 341 18.08 6.71 9.86
CA THR A 341 17.87 8.14 9.68
C THR A 341 18.47 8.56 8.34
N ALA A 342 18.11 7.94 7.20
CA ALA A 342 18.69 8.28 5.89
C ALA A 342 18.20 9.64 5.35
N ILE A 343 17.84 10.56 6.24
CA ILE A 343 17.70 11.97 5.97
C ILE A 343 19.07 12.59 6.25
N SER A 344 19.79 13.03 5.23
CA SER A 344 20.97 13.86 5.46
C SER A 344 20.47 15.19 6.01
N ASN A 345 20.76 15.47 7.27
CA ASN A 345 20.44 16.74 7.89
C ASN A 345 21.65 17.32 8.60
N GLY A 346 21.57 18.61 8.89
CA GLY A 346 22.62 19.29 9.61
C GLY A 346 22.68 20.74 9.19
N GLN A 347 23.87 21.30 9.29
CA GLN A 347 24.14 22.69 8.97
C GLN A 347 25.26 22.76 7.93
N LYS A 348 25.12 23.68 6.98
CA LYS A 348 26.12 23.91 5.94
C LYS A 348 26.40 25.40 5.78
N VAL A 349 27.66 25.74 5.57
CA VAL A 349 28.11 27.12 5.33
C VAL A 349 28.42 27.24 3.84
N ILE A 350 27.66 28.06 3.14
CA ILE A 350 27.77 28.25 1.69
C ILE A 350 28.39 29.62 1.44
N MET A 351 29.45 29.66 0.66
CA MET A 351 30.16 30.91 0.31
C MET A 351 29.38 31.74 -0.70
N LEU A 352 29.47 33.07 -0.60
CA LEU A 352 28.97 33.96 -1.64
C LEU A 352 29.91 33.97 -2.85
N ASN A 353 29.36 34.09 -4.05
CA ASN A 353 30.15 34.11 -5.28
C ASN A 353 31.22 35.23 -5.24
N GLY A 354 32.47 34.88 -5.60
CA GLY A 354 33.60 35.81 -5.63
C GLY A 354 34.27 36.06 -4.28
N THR A 355 33.89 35.34 -3.22
CA THR A 355 34.52 35.44 -1.90
C THR A 355 35.52 34.30 -1.66
N PRO A 356 36.62 34.51 -0.90
CA PRO A 356 37.57 33.44 -0.60
C PRO A 356 36.97 32.38 0.33
N LEU A 357 37.18 31.10 0.01
CA LEU A 357 36.76 29.98 0.85
C LEU A 357 37.27 30.12 2.29
N VAL A 358 36.37 30.00 3.24
CA VAL A 358 36.69 29.91 4.67
C VAL A 358 36.61 28.44 5.12
N ASP A 359 37.32 28.11 6.20
CA ASP A 359 37.36 26.75 6.72
C ASP A 359 35.96 26.22 7.07
N GLY A 360 35.66 24.99 6.62
CA GLY A 360 34.36 24.34 6.78
C GLY A 360 33.22 24.87 5.90
N ALA A 361 33.48 25.80 4.97
CA ALA A 361 32.50 26.26 3.98
C ALA A 361 32.68 25.58 2.63
N VAL A 362 31.65 25.66 1.79
CA VAL A 362 31.62 25.08 0.44
C VAL A 362 31.19 26.11 -0.59
N TYR A 363 31.66 25.95 -1.83
CA TYR A 363 31.21 26.76 -2.95
C TYR A 363 29.93 26.23 -3.57
N ALA A 364 29.80 24.90 -3.72
CA ALA A 364 28.58 24.29 -4.23
C ALA A 364 28.23 22.97 -3.51
N THR A 365 26.93 22.67 -3.40
CA THR A 365 26.45 21.48 -2.70
C THR A 365 25.08 21.03 -3.22
N ASP A 366 24.83 19.72 -3.19
CA ASP A 366 23.46 19.16 -3.19
C ASP A 366 23.10 18.58 -1.81
N PHE A 367 23.89 18.93 -0.79
CA PHE A 367 23.77 18.47 0.60
C PHE A 367 24.01 16.97 0.81
N LEU A 368 24.33 16.23 -0.25
CA LEU A 368 24.88 14.88 -0.22
C LEU A 368 26.36 14.89 -0.58
N THR A 369 26.75 15.78 -1.48
CA THR A 369 28.10 15.96 -2.01
C THR A 369 28.44 17.45 -2.06
N ASP A 370 29.71 17.75 -1.84
CA ASP A 370 30.26 19.10 -1.91
C ASP A 370 31.21 19.18 -3.11
N SER A 371 31.18 20.32 -3.80
CA SER A 371 31.94 20.52 -5.03
C SER A 371 32.36 21.97 -5.19
N ASP A 372 33.42 22.15 -5.98
CA ASP A 372 33.84 23.45 -6.51
C ASP A 372 33.20 23.76 -7.88
N GLU A 373 32.55 22.76 -8.50
CA GLU A 373 31.86 22.91 -9.79
C GLU A 373 30.37 23.27 -9.59
N PRO A 374 29.86 24.35 -10.21
CA PRO A 374 28.50 24.84 -9.95
C PRO A 374 27.39 24.14 -10.76
N ALA A 375 27.73 23.31 -11.75
CA ALA A 375 26.77 22.68 -12.65
C ALA A 375 25.84 21.71 -11.88
N GLY A 376 24.53 21.98 -11.88
CA GLY A 376 23.52 21.14 -11.21
C GLY A 376 23.52 21.16 -9.68
N LEU A 377 24.36 21.96 -9.02
CA LEU A 377 24.46 22.09 -7.56
C LEU A 377 24.05 23.51 -7.09
N LEU A 378 23.69 23.67 -5.82
CA LEU A 378 23.46 25.00 -5.23
C LEU A 378 24.81 25.68 -5.01
N SER A 379 25.12 26.71 -5.79
CA SER A 379 26.46 27.32 -5.84
C SER A 379 26.55 28.74 -5.26
N PHE A 380 25.43 29.40 -5.01
CA PHE A 380 25.39 30.63 -4.21
C PHE A 380 23.99 30.91 -3.66
N ILE A 381 23.96 31.56 -2.52
CA ILE A 381 22.76 32.14 -1.91
C ILE A 381 23.05 33.62 -1.72
N ASP A 382 22.40 34.53 -2.44
CA ASP A 382 22.65 35.97 -2.33
C ASP A 382 21.44 36.69 -1.75
N SER A 383 21.66 37.56 -0.76
CA SER A 383 20.54 38.26 -0.08
C SER A 383 19.67 39.09 -1.02
N ALA A 384 20.24 39.67 -2.08
CA ALA A 384 19.54 40.52 -3.04
C ALA A 384 19.09 39.76 -4.30
N LYS A 385 19.83 38.72 -4.70
CA LYS A 385 19.59 37.98 -5.95
C LYS A 385 18.86 36.65 -5.76
N GLY A 386 18.81 36.09 -4.54
CA GLY A 386 18.12 34.83 -4.26
C GLY A 386 19.03 33.59 -4.30
N LEU A 387 18.43 32.43 -4.58
CA LEU A 387 19.06 31.10 -4.54
C LEU A 387 19.31 30.52 -5.93
N GLY A 388 20.52 30.06 -6.23
CA GLY A 388 20.72 29.33 -7.47
C GLY A 388 22.15 28.88 -7.73
N ASN A 389 22.42 28.67 -9.02
CA ASN A 389 23.71 28.27 -9.51
C ASN A 389 24.17 29.15 -10.68
N ALA A 390 25.45 29.06 -11.02
CA ALA A 390 26.05 29.93 -12.05
C ALA A 390 25.55 29.65 -13.48
N GLU A 391 24.82 28.55 -13.71
CA GLU A 391 24.47 28.05 -15.05
C GLU A 391 22.95 27.96 -15.29
N ASP A 392 22.11 28.51 -14.40
CA ASP A 392 20.64 28.43 -14.44
C ASP A 392 20.09 26.99 -14.58
N SER A 393 20.88 25.98 -14.21
CA SER A 393 20.55 24.55 -14.35
C SER A 393 19.92 23.92 -13.11
N LEU A 394 19.92 24.63 -11.99
CA LEU A 394 19.27 24.23 -10.74
C LEU A 394 17.81 24.71 -10.70
N MET A 395 16.90 23.87 -10.19
CA MET A 395 15.48 24.20 -10.02
C MET A 395 15.15 24.41 -8.54
N VAL A 396 14.57 25.56 -8.17
CA VAL A 396 14.30 25.91 -6.77
C VAL A 396 12.88 26.46 -6.59
N VAL A 397 12.21 26.06 -5.51
CA VAL A 397 10.94 26.62 -5.05
C VAL A 397 11.10 27.20 -3.67
N ALA A 398 10.68 28.44 -3.51
CA ALA A 398 10.54 29.02 -2.20
C ALA A 398 9.24 28.56 -1.51
N ILE A 399 9.35 28.16 -0.25
CA ILE A 399 8.18 27.83 0.56
C ILE A 399 7.66 29.12 1.18
N VAL A 400 6.34 29.35 1.10
CA VAL A 400 5.71 30.54 1.67
C VAL A 400 5.82 30.52 3.21
N GLY A 401 6.51 31.51 3.77
CA GLY A 401 6.65 31.73 5.22
C GLY A 401 8.06 31.46 5.76
N GLN A 402 8.17 31.38 7.10
CA GLN A 402 9.38 30.96 7.83
C GLN A 402 9.10 29.67 8.60
N PRO A 403 8.72 28.57 7.93
CA PRO A 403 8.40 27.35 8.62
C PRO A 403 9.63 26.84 9.38
N ASP A 404 9.39 26.21 10.52
CA ASP A 404 10.42 25.37 11.11
C ASP A 404 10.63 24.18 10.17
N ILE A 405 11.89 23.89 9.81
CA ILE A 405 12.21 22.74 8.94
C ILE A 405 11.77 21.44 9.58
N GLU A 406 11.66 21.42 10.91
CA GLU A 406 11.15 20.28 11.65
C GLU A 406 9.65 20.04 11.47
N ASN A 407 8.89 21.03 11.00
CA ASN A 407 7.44 20.92 10.79
C ASN A 407 7.06 20.66 9.32
N VAL A 408 8.02 20.67 8.41
CA VAL A 408 7.78 20.43 6.97
C VAL A 408 8.08 18.97 6.67
N THR A 409 7.05 18.24 6.25
CA THR A 409 7.15 16.79 5.98
C THR A 409 7.29 16.45 4.50
N ILE A 410 6.99 17.39 3.59
CA ILE A 410 6.97 17.14 2.14
C ILE A 410 7.36 18.39 1.34
N ALA A 411 8.18 18.22 0.30
CA ALA A 411 8.51 19.24 -0.68
C ALA A 411 7.31 19.54 -1.60
N PRO A 412 7.22 20.75 -2.19
CA PRO A 412 6.33 21.03 -3.32
C PRO A 412 6.51 20.03 -4.47
N ALA A 413 5.47 19.81 -5.28
CA ALA A 413 5.55 18.88 -6.41
C ALA A 413 6.38 19.52 -7.53
N TRP A 414 7.15 18.73 -8.26
CA TRP A 414 7.68 19.16 -9.56
C TRP A 414 6.82 18.54 -10.68
N PRO A 415 5.76 19.23 -11.17
CA PRO A 415 4.85 18.66 -12.17
C PRO A 415 5.39 18.72 -13.62
N GLY A 416 6.71 18.74 -13.81
CA GLY A 416 7.32 18.94 -15.13
C GLY A 416 7.37 20.40 -15.59
N GLY A 417 7.50 21.35 -14.64
CA GLY A 417 7.81 22.76 -14.93
C GLY A 417 6.86 23.83 -14.39
N GLY A 418 5.87 23.48 -13.56
CA GLY A 418 4.84 24.43 -13.10
C GLY A 418 5.10 25.14 -11.76
N ASP A 419 5.67 24.45 -10.78
CA ASP A 419 5.86 25.02 -9.43
C ASP A 419 7.32 25.41 -9.13
N TYR A 420 8.28 24.76 -9.83
CA TYR A 420 9.72 25.03 -9.70
C TYR A 420 10.17 26.10 -10.68
N GLU A 421 10.79 27.14 -10.14
CA GLU A 421 11.31 28.25 -10.93
C GLU A 421 12.77 27.97 -11.31
N PHE A 422 13.06 28.17 -12.59
CA PHE A 422 14.42 28.37 -13.05
C PHE A 422 14.78 29.84 -12.79
N ASN A 423 15.98 30.07 -12.26
CA ASN A 423 16.50 31.38 -11.88
C ASN A 423 15.97 31.94 -10.54
N THR A 424 16.91 32.52 -9.82
CA THR A 424 16.85 32.94 -8.42
C THR A 424 15.90 34.11 -8.16
N THR A 425 15.73 35.00 -9.15
CA THR A 425 14.88 36.19 -9.03
C THR A 425 13.40 35.84 -9.15
N ARG A 426 13.06 34.90 -10.05
CA ARG A 426 11.68 34.42 -10.21
C ARG A 426 11.18 33.67 -8.99
N ALA A 427 12.05 32.90 -8.35
CA ALA A 427 11.73 32.21 -7.09
C ALA A 427 11.43 33.18 -5.93
N LEU A 428 12.01 34.40 -5.92
CA LEU A 428 11.68 35.44 -4.94
C LEU A 428 10.38 36.17 -5.30
N GLU A 429 10.18 36.48 -6.59
CA GLU A 429 8.95 37.08 -7.10
C GLU A 429 7.73 36.20 -6.81
N SER A 430 7.85 34.87 -6.97
CA SER A 430 6.75 33.92 -6.76
C SER A 430 6.27 33.86 -5.30
N ILE A 431 7.11 34.23 -4.32
CA ILE A 431 6.74 34.37 -2.91
C ILE A 431 6.53 35.82 -2.46
N ALA A 432 6.43 36.76 -3.41
CA ALA A 432 6.25 38.19 -3.15
C ALA A 432 7.31 38.79 -2.19
N LYS A 433 8.58 38.35 -2.30
CA LYS A 433 9.72 38.90 -1.56
C LYS A 433 10.70 39.62 -2.49
N ASN A 434 11.37 40.64 -1.95
CA ASN A 434 12.39 41.42 -2.67
C ASN A 434 13.83 41.06 -2.25
N GLN A 435 14.00 40.33 -1.12
CA GLN A 435 15.30 39.90 -0.59
C GLN A 435 15.11 38.67 0.33
N LEU A 436 16.18 37.91 0.53
CA LEU A 436 16.23 36.80 1.51
C LEU A 436 16.48 37.33 2.93
N GLU A 437 15.86 36.69 3.92
CA GLU A 437 16.01 37.03 5.34
C GLU A 437 16.35 35.79 6.19
N VAL A 438 16.91 36.02 7.37
CA VAL A 438 17.11 34.96 8.36
C VAL A 438 15.76 34.36 8.74
N GLY A 439 15.67 33.03 8.74
CA GLY A 439 14.46 32.26 9.02
C GLY A 439 13.72 31.78 7.77
N ASP A 440 14.05 32.28 6.59
CA ASP A 440 13.42 31.85 5.34
C ASP A 440 13.81 30.41 4.98
N ALA A 441 12.85 29.64 4.47
CA ALA A 441 13.02 28.22 4.12
C ALA A 441 12.64 27.93 2.66
N PHE A 442 13.38 27.02 2.03
CA PHE A 442 13.31 26.75 0.59
C PHE A 442 13.43 25.26 0.30
N ALA A 443 12.77 24.84 -0.76
CA ALA A 443 12.94 23.52 -1.34
C ALA A 443 13.71 23.61 -2.67
N ALA A 444 14.75 22.81 -2.83
CA ALA A 444 15.46 22.64 -4.10
C ALA A 444 15.23 21.23 -4.63
N TYR A 445 15.20 21.10 -5.97
CA TYR A 445 15.26 19.81 -6.65
C TYR A 445 16.52 19.77 -7.51
N PHE A 446 17.40 18.80 -7.23
CA PHE A 446 18.66 18.62 -7.93
C PHE A 446 18.47 17.65 -9.08
N VAL A 447 18.38 18.16 -10.31
CA VAL A 447 18.04 17.35 -11.50
C VAL A 447 19.04 16.21 -11.75
N THR A 448 20.32 16.43 -11.44
CA THR A 448 21.39 15.46 -11.65
C THR A 448 21.25 14.25 -10.73
N THR A 449 21.00 14.48 -9.44
CA THR A 449 20.89 13.43 -8.41
C THR A 449 19.45 13.06 -8.09
N LYS A 450 18.49 13.76 -8.70
CA LYS A 450 17.04 13.65 -8.48
C LYS A 450 16.60 13.78 -7.02
N HIS A 451 17.39 14.47 -6.19
CA HIS A 451 17.06 14.65 -4.79
C HIS A 451 16.34 15.98 -4.53
N TYR A 452 15.48 15.98 -3.53
CA TYR A 452 14.87 17.17 -2.94
C TYR A 452 15.64 17.55 -1.67
N ALA A 453 15.97 18.83 -1.50
CA ALA A 453 16.45 19.34 -0.23
C ALA A 453 15.55 20.45 0.28
N LEU A 454 15.24 20.41 1.57
CA LEU A 454 14.70 21.51 2.35
C LEU A 454 15.84 22.16 3.10
N PHE A 455 15.93 23.49 3.08
CA PHE A 455 16.88 24.20 3.92
C PHE A 455 16.32 25.51 4.42
N LYS A 456 16.85 25.99 5.54
CA LYS A 456 16.46 27.22 6.20
C LYS A 456 17.67 28.08 6.49
N ILE A 457 17.55 29.37 6.18
CA ILE A 457 18.61 30.35 6.41
C ILE A 457 18.71 30.61 7.91
N ASN A 458 19.81 30.18 8.51
CA ASN A 458 20.12 30.40 9.92
C ASN A 458 20.88 31.73 10.12
N SER A 459 21.79 32.08 9.21
CA SER A 459 22.45 33.39 9.24
C SER A 459 22.90 33.88 7.86
N ILE A 460 22.94 35.20 7.70
CA ILE A 460 23.44 35.89 6.50
C ILE A 460 24.57 36.81 6.92
N ALA A 461 25.76 36.62 6.34
CA ALA A 461 26.91 37.49 6.50
C ALA A 461 27.34 38.10 5.15
N ALA A 462 28.31 39.01 5.19
CA ALA A 462 28.81 39.67 3.97
C ALA A 462 29.56 38.72 3.02
N ASP A 463 30.02 37.56 3.51
CA ASP A 463 30.83 36.61 2.77
C ASP A 463 30.21 35.21 2.64
N ARG A 464 29.22 34.86 3.48
CA ARG A 464 28.67 33.51 3.57
C ARG A 464 27.23 33.49 4.06
N ILE A 465 26.57 32.36 3.83
CA ILE A 465 25.27 32.04 4.42
C ILE A 465 25.33 30.69 5.10
N VAL A 466 24.74 30.61 6.28
CA VAL A 466 24.62 29.36 7.04
C VAL A 466 23.19 28.86 6.91
N VAL A 467 23.03 27.63 6.46
CA VAL A 467 21.72 26.99 6.31
C VAL A 467 21.65 25.72 7.14
N ASP A 468 20.53 25.52 7.81
CA ASP A 468 20.15 24.19 8.31
C ASP A 468 19.45 23.47 7.16
N TYR A 469 19.72 22.18 6.95
CA TYR A 469 19.22 21.44 5.81
C TYR A 469 18.70 20.05 6.19
N ILE A 470 17.82 19.54 5.33
CA ILE A 470 17.26 18.19 5.31
C ILE A 470 17.18 17.78 3.83
N VAL A 471 17.85 16.70 3.45
CA VAL A 471 17.76 16.10 2.11
C VAL A 471 16.92 14.85 2.18
N ASN A 472 16.06 14.66 1.18
CA ASN A 472 15.33 13.42 1.02
C ASN A 472 16.29 12.23 0.84
N ALA A 473 15.85 11.06 1.27
CA ALA A 473 16.70 9.86 1.26
C ALA A 473 16.83 9.20 -0.12
N SER A 474 15.89 9.49 -1.02
CA SER A 474 15.70 8.72 -2.25
C SER A 474 15.43 9.64 -3.42
N GLU A 475 15.93 9.28 -4.60
CA GLU A 475 15.63 9.97 -5.84
C GLU A 475 14.10 10.13 -6.04
N ASP A 476 13.68 11.29 -6.53
CA ASP A 476 12.30 11.68 -6.84
C ASP A 476 11.28 11.63 -5.66
N GLU A 477 11.70 11.30 -4.44
CA GLU A 477 10.83 11.25 -3.25
C GLU A 477 10.68 12.61 -2.58
N ARG A 478 9.47 13.15 -2.51
CA ARG A 478 9.26 14.49 -1.96
C ARG A 478 9.25 14.56 -0.44
N ARG A 479 9.11 13.43 0.26
CA ARG A 479 8.98 13.42 1.72
C ARG A 479 10.32 13.57 2.42
N PHE A 480 10.30 14.40 3.45
CA PHE A 480 11.43 14.63 4.36
C PHE A 480 11.26 13.89 5.70
N LYS A 481 10.06 13.38 6.00
CA LYS A 481 9.72 12.71 7.26
C LYS A 481 8.70 11.60 7.05
#